data_AF-A0A843VN17-F1
#
_entry.id   AF-A0A843VN17-F1
#
_cell.length_a   1.000
_cell.length_b   1.000
_cell.length_c   1.000
_cell.angle_alpha   90.00
_cell.angle_beta   90.00
_cell.angle_gamma   90.00
#
_symmetry.space_group_name_H-M   'P 1'
#
loop_
_entity.id
_entity.type
_entity.pdbx_description
1 polymer ?
#
loop_
_entity_poly.entity_id
_entity_poly.type
_entity_poly.pdbx_seq_one_letter_code
_entity_poly.pdbx_strand_id
1 'polypeptide(L)'
;MRRDNWEGLCNIWAAERWQETSTTMKVNRAANPEANKHTSGSISFVRYQSKLEKVLKRLAIFQEVFDKTHKKKGTDQYISDRAREVMESYS
;
A
#
# COMPACT_ATOMS: atom_id res chain seq x y z
N MET A 1 -18.27 -14.76 -1.53
CA MET A 1 -18.97 -13.92 -2.54
C MET A 1 -19.47 -14.84 -3.64
N ARG A 2 -20.70 -14.69 -4.13
CA ARG A 2 -21.19 -15.48 -5.28
C ARG A 2 -20.47 -15.03 -6.56
N ARG A 3 -20.11 -15.98 -7.44
CA ARG A 3 -19.35 -15.72 -8.67
C ARG A 3 -20.03 -14.70 -9.57
N ASP A 4 -21.35 -14.82 -9.72
CA ASP A 4 -22.15 -13.93 -10.58
C ASP A 4 -22.11 -12.47 -10.11
N ASN A 5 -22.03 -12.25 -8.78
CA ASN A 5 -21.87 -10.90 -8.22
C ASN A 5 -20.47 -10.34 -8.50
N TRP A 6 -19.43 -11.18 -8.49
CA TRP A 6 -18.07 -10.76 -8.80
C TRP A 6 -17.96 -10.38 -10.28
N GLU A 7 -18.47 -11.21 -11.18
CA GLU A 7 -18.46 -10.95 -12.62
C GLU A 7 -19.29 -9.70 -12.97
N GLY A 8 -20.45 -9.51 -12.35
CA GLY A 8 -21.26 -8.30 -12.52
C GLY A 8 -20.51 -7.02 -12.12
N LEU A 9 -19.77 -7.05 -11.00
CA LEU A 9 -18.94 -5.91 -10.58
C LEU A 9 -17.76 -5.68 -11.53
N CYS A 10 -17.09 -6.74 -11.97
CA CYS A 10 -16.01 -6.64 -12.96
C CYS A 10 -16.49 -5.96 -14.25
N ASN A 11 -17.70 -6.29 -14.73
CA ASN A 11 -18.28 -5.67 -15.93
C ASN A 11 -18.57 -4.17 -15.72
N ILE A 12 -19.10 -3.78 -14.56
CA ILE A 12 -19.34 -2.37 -14.23
C ILE A 12 -18.01 -1.60 -14.18
N TRP A 13 -16.98 -2.16 -13.56
CA TRP A 13 -15.68 -1.51 -13.45
C TRP A 13 -14.91 -1.49 -14.77
N ALA A 14 -15.16 -2.45 -15.65
CA ALA A 14 -14.60 -2.50 -17.00
C ALA A 14 -15.29 -1.53 -17.98
N ALA A 15 -16.47 -1.01 -17.65
CA ALA A 15 -17.17 -0.04 -18.50
C ALA A 15 -16.35 1.24 -18.68
N GLU A 16 -16.26 1.73 -19.92
CA GLU A 16 -15.45 2.89 -20.31
C GLU A 16 -15.73 4.12 -19.45
N ARG A 17 -17.01 4.45 -19.25
CA ARG A 17 -17.44 5.56 -18.37
C ARG A 17 -16.84 5.46 -16.96
N TRP A 18 -16.78 4.25 -16.40
CA TRP A 18 -16.22 4.04 -15.07
C TRP A 18 -14.70 4.25 -15.08
N GLN A 19 -14.01 3.74 -16.11
CA GLN A 19 -12.57 3.91 -16.28
C GLN A 19 -12.18 5.37 -16.48
N GLU A 20 -12.90 6.12 -17.31
CA GLU A 20 -12.71 7.56 -17.52
C GLU A 20 -12.88 8.34 -16.21
N THR A 21 -13.99 8.09 -15.50
CA THR A 21 -14.26 8.74 -14.22
C THR A 21 -13.16 8.43 -13.20
N SER A 22 -12.77 7.16 -13.10
CA SER A 22 -11.69 6.72 -12.21
C SER A 22 -10.36 7.40 -12.54
N THR A 23 -10.03 7.50 -13.83
CA THR A 23 -8.79 8.13 -14.32
C THR A 23 -8.80 9.63 -14.03
N THR A 24 -9.87 10.34 -14.37
CA THR A 24 -10.01 11.78 -14.09
C THR A 24 -9.90 12.07 -12.60
N MET A 25 -10.60 11.30 -11.75
CA MET A 25 -10.52 11.46 -10.30
C MET A 25 -9.12 11.17 -9.76
N LYS A 26 -8.40 10.20 -10.34
CA LYS A 26 -7.01 9.92 -10.01
C LYS A 26 -6.09 11.09 -10.38
N VAL A 27 -6.26 11.68 -11.57
CA VAL A 27 -5.49 12.84 -12.02
C VAL A 27 -5.78 14.06 -11.14
N ASN A 28 -7.04 14.34 -10.84
CA ASN A 28 -7.43 15.45 -9.96
C ASN A 28 -6.81 15.32 -8.57
N ARG A 29 -6.79 14.11 -8.00
CA ARG A 29 -6.09 13.85 -6.72
C ARG A 29 -4.58 14.06 -6.84
N ALA A 30 -3.96 13.64 -7.95
CA ALA A 30 -2.53 13.83 -8.17
C ALA A 30 -2.14 15.31 -8.36
N ALA A 31 -3.03 16.12 -8.92
CA ALA A 31 -2.81 17.55 -9.15
C ALA A 31 -2.70 18.37 -7.86
N ASN A 32 -3.31 17.91 -6.75
CA ASN A 32 -3.15 18.52 -5.43
C ASN A 32 -2.58 17.51 -4.41
N PRO A 33 -1.24 17.41 -4.31
CA PRO A 33 -0.57 16.48 -3.40
C PRO A 33 -0.96 16.64 -1.92
N GLU A 34 -1.29 17.85 -1.48
CA GLU A 34 -1.70 18.12 -0.09
C GLU A 34 -3.09 17.56 0.21
N ALA A 35 -4.06 17.75 -0.71
CA ALA A 35 -5.39 17.14 -0.61
C ALA A 35 -5.34 15.60 -0.67
N ASN A 36 -4.28 15.05 -1.26
CA ASN A 36 -4.07 13.62 -1.39
C ASN A 36 -3.65 12.93 -0.08
N LYS A 37 -3.17 13.70 0.91
CA LYS A 37 -2.73 13.19 2.22
C LYS A 37 -3.85 12.44 2.97
N HIS A 38 -5.11 12.86 2.76
CA HIS A 38 -6.27 12.29 3.45
C HIS A 38 -7.13 11.38 2.54
N THR A 39 -6.92 11.40 1.22
CA THR A 39 -7.79 10.70 0.26
C THR A 39 -7.14 9.49 -0.42
N SER A 40 -5.82 9.33 -0.32
CA SER A 40 -5.08 8.24 -0.98
C SER A 40 -5.01 6.92 -0.21
N GLY A 41 -5.54 6.89 1.02
CA GLY A 41 -5.47 5.72 1.91
C GLY A 41 -4.05 5.42 2.37
N SER A 42 -3.87 4.25 2.98
CA SER A 42 -2.55 3.78 3.40
C SER A 42 -1.72 3.33 2.20
N ILE A 43 -0.44 3.71 2.19
CA ILE A 43 0.53 3.21 1.22
C ILE A 43 0.67 1.68 1.33
N SER A 44 0.62 0.99 0.19
CA SER A 44 0.74 -0.47 0.16
C SER A 44 2.17 -0.94 0.49
N PHE A 45 2.28 -2.18 0.98
CA PHE A 45 3.56 -2.83 1.23
C PHE A 45 4.48 -2.82 0.00
N VAL A 46 3.96 -3.22 -1.17
CA VAL A 46 4.70 -3.25 -2.44
C VAL A 46 5.29 -1.87 -2.76
N ARG A 47 4.53 -0.79 -2.52
CA ARG A 47 5.01 0.57 -2.77
C ARG A 47 6.09 0.99 -1.77
N TYR A 48 6.00 0.55 -0.51
CA TYR A 48 7.07 0.74 0.47
C TYR A 48 8.33 -0.04 0.08
N GLN A 49 8.18 -1.30 -0.36
CA GLN A 49 9.27 -2.14 -0.83
C GLN A 49 9.99 -1.48 -2.01
N SER A 50 9.28 -1.07 -3.07
CA SER A 50 9.90 -0.40 -4.21
C SER A 50 10.60 0.93 -3.84
N LYS A 51 10.07 1.66 -2.84
CA LYS A 51 10.76 2.85 -2.32
C LYS A 51 12.05 2.48 -1.59
N LEU A 52 12.02 1.41 -0.79
CA LEU A 52 13.18 0.93 -0.04
C LEU A 52 14.25 0.38 -0.97
N GLU A 53 13.87 -0.36 -2.01
CA GLU A 53 14.79 -0.89 -3.03
C GLU A 53 15.56 0.21 -3.75
N LYS A 54 14.90 1.33 -4.07
CA LYS A 54 15.57 2.50 -4.65
C LYS A 54 16.60 3.12 -3.71
N VAL A 55 16.34 3.11 -2.40
CA VAL A 55 17.28 3.62 -1.39
C VAL A 55 18.45 2.66 -1.20
N LEU A 56 18.18 1.36 -1.15
CA LEU A 56 19.20 0.32 -0.94
C LEU A 56 19.98 -0.03 -2.22
N LYS A 57 19.48 0.35 -3.40
CA LYS A 57 19.98 -0.04 -4.73
C LYS A 57 20.05 -1.56 -4.92
N ARG A 58 19.21 -2.31 -4.21
CA ARG A 58 19.04 -3.76 -4.30
C ARG A 58 17.62 -4.15 -3.91
N LEU A 59 17.26 -5.40 -4.16
CA LEU A 59 16.00 -5.97 -3.68
C LEU A 59 15.92 -5.88 -2.15
N ALA A 60 14.76 -5.48 -1.65
CA ALA A 60 14.47 -5.36 -0.23
C ALA A 60 13.72 -6.60 0.20
N ILE A 61 14.21 -7.27 1.25
CA ILE A 61 13.52 -8.44 1.82
C ILE A 61 12.35 -7.99 2.70
N PHE A 62 11.43 -8.90 2.95
CA PHE A 62 10.22 -8.62 3.74
C PHE A 62 10.54 -7.98 5.10
N GLN A 63 11.49 -8.56 5.83
CA GLN A 63 11.90 -8.09 7.15
C GLN A 63 12.41 -6.64 7.14
N GLU A 64 13.14 -6.22 6.11
CA GLU A 64 13.64 -4.83 6.02
C GLU A 64 12.51 -3.83 5.83
N VAL A 65 11.50 -4.20 5.06
CA VAL A 65 10.30 -3.37 4.87
C VAL A 65 9.48 -3.34 6.15
N PHE A 66 9.33 -4.48 6.83
CA PHE A 66 8.60 -4.61 8.08
C PHE A 66 9.25 -3.77 9.18
N ASP A 67 10.54 -3.95 9.43
CA ASP A 67 11.31 -3.21 10.43
C ASP A 67 11.21 -1.70 10.20
N LYS A 68 11.35 -1.25 8.95
CA LYS A 68 11.29 0.18 8.63
C LYS A 68 9.90 0.81 8.87
N THR A 69 8.85 0.00 8.87
CA THR A 69 7.46 0.46 9.06
C THR A 69 6.95 0.22 10.49
N HIS A 70 7.53 -0.73 11.22
CA HIS A 70 7.03 -1.18 12.53
C HIS A 70 8.02 -1.01 13.68
N LYS A 71 9.25 -0.55 13.46
CA LYS A 71 10.18 -0.12 14.51
C LYS A 71 10.12 1.38 14.74
N LYS A 72 10.28 1.79 16.00
CA LYS A 72 10.36 3.21 16.38
C LYS A 72 11.66 3.81 15.82
N LYS A 73 11.55 4.98 15.21
CA LYS A 73 12.69 5.66 14.57
C LYS A 73 13.82 5.89 15.58
N GLY A 74 15.04 5.48 15.23
CA GLY A 74 16.22 5.65 16.07
C GLY A 74 16.36 4.62 17.19
N THR A 75 15.51 3.60 17.21
CA THR A 75 15.60 2.47 18.16
C THR A 75 15.38 1.16 17.41
N ASP A 76 15.75 0.05 18.02
CA ASP A 76 15.45 -1.29 17.48
C ASP A 76 14.15 -1.89 18.04
N GLN A 77 13.35 -1.07 18.74
CA GLN A 77 12.11 -1.53 19.39
C GLN A 77 10.93 -1.45 18.44
N TYR A 78 10.10 -2.49 18.43
CA TYR A 78 8.82 -2.47 17.73
C TYR A 78 7.85 -1.46 18.35
N ILE A 79 6.98 -0.91 17.51
CA ILE A 79 5.94 0.06 17.92
C ILE A 79 4.83 -0.64 18.72
N SER A 80 4.62 -1.94 18.53
CA SER A 80 3.63 -2.74 19.27
C SER A 80 4.10 -4.17 19.52
N ASP A 81 3.57 -4.78 20.58
CA ASP A 81 3.81 -6.21 20.89
C ASP A 81 3.34 -7.12 19.76
N ARG A 82 2.20 -6.79 19.13
CA ARG A 82 1.72 -7.52 17.95
C ARG A 82 2.74 -7.51 16.81
N ALA A 83 3.41 -6.39 16.55
CA ALA A 83 4.42 -6.34 15.48
C ALA A 83 5.63 -7.22 15.79
N ARG A 84 6.03 -7.27 17.07
CA ARG A 84 7.06 -8.17 17.56
C ARG A 84 6.66 -9.64 17.39
N GLU A 85 5.48 -10.02 17.88
CA GLU A 85 4.93 -11.39 17.78
C GLU A 85 4.85 -11.87 16.32
N VAL A 86 4.41 -11.00 15.41
CA VAL A 86 4.37 -11.32 13.97
C VAL A 86 5.77 -11.66 13.47
N MET A 87 6.78 -10.83 13.73
CA MET A 87 8.14 -11.12 13.27
C MET A 87 8.75 -12.36 13.93
N GLU A 88 8.45 -12.61 15.20
CA GLU A 88 8.86 -13.83 15.91
C GLU A 88 8.26 -15.09 15.23
N SER A 89 7.03 -15.02 14.71
CA SER A 89 6.39 -16.15 14.02
C SER A 89 6.95 -16.47 12.62
N TYR A 90 7.66 -15.52 12.00
CA TYR A 90 8.33 -15.71 10.71
C TYR A 90 9.82 -16.04 10.85
N SER A 91 10.34 -16.12 12.08
CA SER A 91 11.74 -16.47 12.41
C SER A 91 11.90 -17.97 12.61
#